data_AF-A0AAW3JRE1-F1
#
_entry.id   AF-A0AAW3JRE1-F1
#
_cell.length_a   1.000
_cell.length_b   1.000
_cell.length_c   1.000
_cell.angle_alpha   90.00
_cell.angle_beta   90.00
_cell.angle_gamma   90.00
#
_symmetry.space_group_name_H-M   'P 1'
#
loop_
_entity.id
_entity.type
_entity.pdbx_description
1 polymer ?
#
loop_
_entity_poly.entity_id
_entity_poly.type
_entity_poly.pdbx_seq_one_letter_code
_entity_poly.pdbx_strand_id
1 'polypeptide(L)'
;MKIYVFGNYMDFKCLAGNCQTTCCSGWKIVVDREAYERFKNLENKSLRADILSNIVEKDDVRSFKNRKNGDCAMLDGDGLCRIQRNSNEKTLCNTCRKYPRLSFSDKDTMLLSMAASCPVIIEYLSNDKIKNMWYEMGTDKKMYPVDISGVNWFAQDKNRFDILINDIKTKYYLKPERLSELFFDFADMAVDIIISCKDCMYFDGSFDAYEEQMQGEEFRRRYNDFTKKYGERLATFDKNYADYRIFTKKYENPDEDTYDRIYQVAGEIVMLDTIMFSLSLQKGSNYEKDIVNAVHWVYKTAVHGKVSGSKMHKKIMEILAK
;
A
#
# COMPACT_ATOMS: atom_id res chain seq x y z
N MET A 1 -12.37 -2.21 -26.09
CA MET A 1 -11.53 -2.02 -24.89
C MET A 1 -12.30 -1.17 -23.90
N LYS A 2 -12.63 -1.72 -22.72
CA LYS A 2 -13.19 -0.98 -21.59
C LYS A 2 -12.09 -0.27 -20.84
N ILE A 3 -12.35 0.93 -20.31
CA ILE A 3 -11.38 1.68 -19.53
C ILE A 3 -11.98 1.94 -18.16
N TYR A 4 -11.47 1.27 -17.14
CA TYR A 4 -11.86 1.51 -15.76
C TYR A 4 -10.88 2.47 -15.09
N VAL A 5 -11.41 3.40 -14.32
CA VAL A 5 -10.67 4.48 -13.69
C VAL A 5 -11.03 4.52 -12.21
N PHE A 6 -10.02 4.43 -11.35
CA PHE A 6 -10.19 4.61 -9.92
C PHE A 6 -10.59 6.05 -9.62
N GLY A 7 -11.48 6.22 -8.66
CA GLY A 7 -11.91 7.53 -8.19
C GLY A 7 -10.71 8.39 -7.77
N ASN A 8 -10.83 9.71 -7.92
CA ASN A 8 -9.75 10.67 -7.65
C ASN A 8 -8.52 10.56 -8.58
N TYR A 9 -8.48 9.67 -9.58
CA TYR A 9 -7.33 9.56 -10.50
C TYR A 9 -7.03 10.88 -11.24
N MET A 10 -8.08 11.53 -11.74
CA MET A 10 -7.96 12.79 -12.46
C MET A 10 -7.68 13.97 -11.53
N ASP A 11 -8.25 13.94 -10.32
CA ASP A 11 -8.20 15.05 -9.36
C ASP A 11 -7.04 14.94 -8.35
N PHE A 12 -6.27 13.85 -8.41
CA PHE A 12 -5.17 13.59 -7.48
C PHE A 12 -4.18 14.75 -7.43
N LYS A 13 -3.85 15.16 -6.20
CA LYS A 13 -2.82 16.12 -5.86
C LYS A 13 -1.91 15.54 -4.79
N CYS A 14 -0.61 15.64 -5.01
CA CYS A 14 0.39 15.25 -4.00
C CYS A 14 0.28 16.15 -2.77
N LEU A 15 0.34 15.56 -1.57
CA LEU A 15 0.34 16.29 -0.30
C LEU A 15 1.67 17.04 -0.05
N ALA A 16 2.71 16.74 -0.84
CA ALA A 16 4.05 17.32 -0.72
C ALA A 16 4.54 17.33 0.74
N GLY A 17 4.85 18.49 1.30
CA GLY A 17 5.36 18.61 2.69
C GLY A 17 4.36 18.18 3.77
N ASN A 18 3.07 18.05 3.44
CA ASN A 18 2.06 17.53 4.37
C ASN A 18 1.92 15.99 4.30
N CYS A 19 2.68 15.33 3.42
CA CYS A 19 2.62 13.88 3.27
C CYS A 19 3.28 13.20 4.47
N GLN A 20 2.54 12.36 5.18
CA GLN A 20 3.02 11.66 6.37
C GLN A 20 4.00 10.52 6.04
N THR A 21 4.04 10.10 4.78
CA THR A 21 4.91 9.05 4.27
C THR A 21 5.68 9.55 3.05
N THR A 22 6.88 9.01 2.82
CA THR A 22 7.70 9.37 1.65
C THR A 22 7.61 8.31 0.56
N CYS A 23 7.34 8.73 -0.67
CA CYS A 23 7.49 7.85 -1.83
C CYS A 23 8.95 7.71 -2.28
N CYS A 24 9.88 8.47 -1.69
CA CYS A 24 11.28 8.54 -2.06
C CYS A 24 12.17 7.62 -1.23
N SER A 25 11.69 6.41 -0.86
CA SER A 25 12.43 5.45 -0.05
C SER A 25 12.19 4.01 -0.48
N GLY A 26 13.24 3.18 -0.48
CA GLY A 26 13.15 1.74 -0.71
C GLY A 26 13.09 1.28 -2.17
N TRP A 27 13.42 2.14 -3.13
CA TRP A 27 13.52 1.78 -4.54
C TRP A 27 14.39 2.75 -5.34
N LYS A 28 14.81 2.33 -6.53
CA LYS A 28 15.62 3.12 -7.46
C LYS A 28 14.71 4.03 -8.29
N ILE A 29 14.87 5.35 -8.14
CA ILE A 29 14.13 6.34 -8.94
C ILE A 29 14.89 6.63 -10.23
N VAL A 30 14.40 6.07 -11.33
CA VAL A 30 14.93 6.29 -12.67
C VAL A 30 14.68 7.75 -13.11
N VAL A 31 15.67 8.33 -13.77
CA VAL A 31 15.61 9.65 -14.39
C VAL A 31 15.57 9.46 -15.89
N ASP A 32 14.42 9.75 -16.50
CA ASP A 32 14.27 9.72 -17.96
C ASP A 32 15.16 10.76 -18.65
N ARG A 33 15.46 10.52 -19.93
CA ARG A 33 16.32 11.38 -20.74
C ARG A 33 15.78 12.81 -20.78
N GLU A 34 14.48 12.96 -20.96
CA GLU A 34 13.82 14.27 -21.03
C GLU A 34 13.95 15.02 -19.69
N ALA A 35 13.78 14.34 -18.56
CA ALA A 35 14.01 14.93 -17.24
C ALA A 35 15.46 15.35 -17.03
N TYR A 36 16.41 14.52 -17.46
CA TYR A 36 17.82 14.87 -17.38
C TYR A 36 18.16 16.13 -18.18
N GLU A 37 17.63 16.25 -19.40
CA GLU A 37 17.77 17.49 -20.20
C GLU A 37 17.12 18.70 -19.52
N ARG A 38 15.93 18.54 -18.93
CA ARG A 38 15.29 19.60 -18.13
C ARG A 38 16.17 20.02 -16.94
N PHE A 39 16.79 19.07 -16.24
CA PHE A 39 17.66 19.37 -15.11
C PHE A 39 18.91 20.14 -15.53
N LYS A 40 19.55 19.79 -16.65
CA LYS A 40 20.72 20.52 -17.18
C LYS A 40 20.39 21.98 -17.54
N ASN A 41 19.18 22.22 -18.02
CA ASN A 41 18.71 23.53 -18.46
C ASN A 41 17.95 24.31 -17.37
N LEU A 42 17.96 23.82 -16.12
CA LEU A 42 17.26 24.47 -15.02
C LEU A 42 17.93 25.81 -14.66
N GLU A 43 17.14 26.88 -14.64
CA GLU A 43 17.61 28.25 -14.39
C GLU A 43 18.23 28.42 -13.00
N ASN A 44 17.65 27.75 -11.99
CA ASN A 44 18.20 27.73 -10.63
C ASN A 44 19.51 26.92 -10.61
N LYS A 45 20.64 27.64 -10.70
CA LYS A 45 21.99 27.06 -10.79
C LYS A 45 22.36 26.19 -9.58
N SER A 46 21.92 26.55 -8.38
CA SER A 46 22.20 25.80 -7.15
C SER A 46 21.43 24.47 -7.15
N LEU A 47 20.12 24.51 -7.40
CA LEU A 47 19.28 23.32 -7.49
C LEU A 47 19.73 22.40 -8.63
N ARG A 48 20.10 22.99 -9.78
CA ARG A 48 20.68 22.24 -10.90
C ARG A 48 21.92 21.45 -10.49
N ALA A 49 22.89 22.12 -9.85
CA ALA A 49 24.12 21.47 -9.42
C ALA A 49 23.84 20.34 -8.41
N ASP A 50 22.94 20.57 -7.45
CA ASP A 50 22.51 19.55 -6.47
C ASP A 50 21.89 18.33 -7.17
N ILE A 51 20.88 18.54 -8.04
CA ILE A 51 20.22 17.46 -8.79
C ILE A 51 21.23 16.64 -9.59
N LEU A 52 22.06 17.30 -10.42
CA LEU A 52 22.99 16.61 -11.30
C LEU A 52 24.06 15.85 -10.52
N SER A 53 24.55 16.39 -9.40
CA SER A 53 25.53 15.71 -8.53
C SER A 53 24.98 14.44 -7.88
N ASN A 54 23.65 14.32 -7.78
CA ASN A 54 22.94 13.20 -7.19
C ASN A 54 22.43 12.18 -8.21
N ILE A 55 22.75 12.34 -9.49
CA ILE A 55 22.42 11.36 -10.53
C ILE A 55 23.62 10.44 -10.77
N VAL A 56 23.34 9.16 -10.96
CA VAL A 56 24.30 8.13 -11.40
C VAL A 56 23.77 7.48 -12.67
N GLU A 57 24.68 7.08 -13.53
CA GLU A 57 24.39 6.34 -14.76
C GLU A 57 25.06 4.98 -14.67
N LYS A 58 24.28 3.92 -14.85
CA LYS A 58 24.76 2.54 -14.87
C LYS A 58 23.95 1.77 -15.90
N ASP A 59 24.62 1.05 -16.79
CA ASP A 59 24.01 0.26 -17.86
C ASP A 59 23.03 1.09 -18.71
N ASP A 60 23.46 2.30 -19.11
CA ASP A 60 22.68 3.31 -19.84
C ASP A 60 21.39 3.79 -19.15
N VAL A 61 21.20 3.47 -17.86
CA VAL A 61 20.07 3.92 -17.04
C VAL A 61 20.55 4.96 -16.03
N ARG A 62 19.99 6.17 -16.13
CA ARG A 62 20.17 7.23 -15.14
C ARG A 62 19.19 7.07 -13.98
N SER A 63 19.65 7.31 -12.76
CA SER A 63 18.81 7.35 -11.57
C SER A 63 19.37 8.29 -10.53
N PHE A 64 18.53 8.71 -9.59
CA PHE A 64 19.05 9.31 -8.37
C PHE A 64 19.83 8.27 -7.55
N LYS A 65 20.86 8.74 -6.83
CA LYS A 65 21.55 7.96 -5.80
C LYS A 65 20.58 7.63 -4.66
N ASN A 66 20.73 6.46 -4.07
CA ASN A 66 20.13 6.13 -2.78
C ASN A 66 21.19 6.32 -1.67
N ARG A 67 20.76 6.84 -0.52
CA ARG A 67 21.54 6.90 0.72
C ARG A 67 21.70 5.50 1.30
N LYS A 68 22.55 5.36 2.32
CA LYS A 68 22.80 4.06 2.99
C LYS A 68 21.54 3.42 3.56
N ASN A 69 20.57 4.23 3.97
CA ASN A 69 19.28 3.79 4.50
C ASN A 69 18.22 3.51 3.40
N GLY A 70 18.59 3.55 2.11
CA GLY A 70 17.67 3.29 1.00
C GLY A 70 16.90 4.50 0.50
N ASP A 71 16.98 5.66 1.15
CA ASP A 71 16.28 6.87 0.72
C ASP A 71 16.89 7.50 -0.53
N CYS A 72 16.08 8.12 -1.37
CA CYS A 72 16.57 8.95 -2.47
C CYS A 72 17.42 10.10 -1.93
N ALA A 73 18.57 10.37 -2.55
CA ALA A 73 19.46 11.44 -2.12
C ALA A 73 18.82 12.84 -2.15
N MET A 74 17.75 13.03 -2.96
CA MET A 74 16.99 14.28 -3.08
C MET A 74 15.99 14.52 -1.92
N LEU A 75 15.78 13.55 -1.03
CA LEU A 75 14.85 13.66 0.09
C LEU A 75 15.44 14.53 1.22
N ASP A 76 14.74 15.56 1.69
CA ASP A 76 15.18 16.30 2.89
C ASP A 76 14.82 15.58 4.19
N GLY A 77 15.39 16.03 5.31
CA GLY A 77 15.16 15.43 6.63
C GLY A 77 13.72 15.54 7.14
N ASP A 78 12.92 16.44 6.57
CA ASP A 78 11.48 16.58 6.85
C ASP A 78 10.61 15.71 5.92
N GLY A 79 11.21 14.90 5.04
CA GLY A 79 10.48 14.01 4.13
C GLY A 79 10.02 14.65 2.81
N LEU A 80 10.29 15.94 2.56
CA LEU A 80 9.97 16.59 1.29
C LEU A 80 11.16 16.56 0.32
N CYS A 81 10.90 16.18 -0.93
CA CYS A 81 11.90 16.19 -1.99
C CYS A 81 12.36 17.62 -2.35
N ARG A 82 13.67 17.86 -2.41
CA ARG A 82 14.23 19.18 -2.77
C ARG A 82 13.78 19.70 -4.13
N ILE A 83 13.53 18.81 -5.10
CA ILE A 83 13.01 19.19 -6.41
C ILE A 83 11.59 19.74 -6.30
N GLN A 84 10.73 19.07 -5.51
CA GLN A 84 9.38 19.56 -5.25
C GLN A 84 9.38 20.85 -4.42
N ARG A 85 10.27 20.96 -3.42
CA ARG A 85 10.39 22.15 -2.58
C ARG A 85 10.75 23.40 -3.38
N ASN A 86 11.68 23.27 -4.34
CA ASN A 86 12.30 24.39 -5.03
C ASN A 86 11.83 24.55 -6.49
N SER A 87 10.86 23.74 -6.93
CA SER A 87 10.32 23.79 -8.29
C SER A 87 8.86 23.31 -8.33
N ASN A 88 8.39 22.87 -9.49
CA ASN A 88 7.03 22.36 -9.70
C ASN A 88 7.02 20.95 -10.30
N GLU A 89 5.82 20.36 -10.37
CA GLU A 89 5.58 19.03 -10.93
C GLU A 89 6.18 18.83 -12.32
N LYS A 90 6.23 19.88 -13.16
CA LYS A 90 6.77 19.80 -14.53
C LYS A 90 8.29 19.62 -14.56
N THR A 91 8.99 19.87 -13.45
CA THR A 91 10.43 19.59 -13.33
C THR A 91 10.70 18.13 -13.03
N LEU A 92 9.81 17.43 -12.34
CA LEU A 92 10.01 16.04 -11.92
C LEU A 92 10.26 15.10 -13.12
N CYS A 93 11.02 14.04 -12.87
CA CYS A 93 11.13 12.89 -13.77
C CYS A 93 9.80 12.14 -13.85
N ASN A 94 9.63 11.35 -14.90
CA ASN A 94 8.41 10.59 -15.15
C ASN A 94 8.06 9.67 -13.99
N THR A 95 9.05 9.04 -13.35
CA THR A 95 8.85 8.19 -12.18
C THR A 95 8.19 8.95 -11.03
N CYS A 96 8.75 10.10 -10.63
CA CYS A 96 8.20 10.92 -9.55
C CYS A 96 6.88 11.61 -9.92
N ARG A 97 6.71 12.03 -11.18
CA ARG A 97 5.49 12.69 -11.65
C ARG A 97 4.32 11.74 -11.75
N LYS A 98 4.57 10.52 -12.23
CA LYS A 98 3.51 9.52 -12.40
C LYS A 98 3.04 9.00 -11.06
N TYR A 99 3.94 8.78 -10.10
CA TYR A 99 3.54 8.29 -8.78
C TYR A 99 2.46 9.20 -8.14
N PRO A 100 1.38 8.64 -7.57
CA PRO A 100 1.07 7.21 -7.41
C PRO A 100 0.33 6.59 -8.59
N ARG A 101 0.04 7.31 -9.67
CA ARG A 101 -0.72 6.81 -10.83
C ARG A 101 -0.06 5.60 -11.48
N LEU A 102 -0.87 4.56 -11.66
CA LEU A 102 -0.56 3.30 -12.31
C LEU A 102 -1.52 3.11 -13.49
N SER A 103 -1.02 2.47 -14.54
CA SER A 103 -1.82 2.07 -15.70
C SER A 103 -1.47 0.64 -16.09
N PHE A 104 -2.49 -0.17 -16.33
CA PHE A 104 -2.35 -1.54 -16.81
C PHE A 104 -3.32 -1.72 -17.98
N SER A 105 -2.89 -2.42 -19.03
CA SER A 105 -3.72 -2.73 -20.17
C SER A 105 -3.52 -4.17 -20.58
N ASP A 106 -4.63 -4.87 -20.77
CA ASP A 106 -4.71 -6.18 -21.41
C ASP A 106 -5.64 -6.06 -22.63
N LYS A 107 -5.89 -7.15 -23.35
CA LYS A 107 -6.59 -7.17 -24.65
C LYS A 107 -7.90 -6.37 -24.67
N ASP A 108 -8.74 -6.54 -23.65
CA ASP A 108 -10.09 -5.97 -23.62
C ASP A 108 -10.28 -4.87 -22.56
N THR A 109 -9.31 -4.66 -21.68
CA THR A 109 -9.45 -3.78 -20.50
C THR A 109 -8.20 -2.94 -20.29
N MET A 110 -8.40 -1.64 -20.06
CA MET A 110 -7.41 -0.73 -19.49
C MET A 110 -7.88 -0.33 -18.08
N LEU A 111 -6.96 -0.37 -17.12
CA LEU A 111 -7.19 0.05 -15.74
C LEU A 111 -6.29 1.26 -15.47
N LEU A 112 -6.87 2.37 -15.03
CA LEU A 112 -6.18 3.56 -14.53
C LEU A 112 -6.42 3.67 -13.01
N SER A 113 -5.38 3.57 -12.21
CA SER A 113 -5.49 3.55 -10.74
C SER A 113 -4.29 4.22 -10.09
N MET A 114 -4.13 4.11 -8.77
CA MET A 114 -3.07 4.74 -8.00
C MET A 114 -2.59 3.82 -6.88
N ALA A 115 -1.27 3.69 -6.71
CA ALA A 115 -0.64 2.84 -5.70
C ALA A 115 -1.18 3.12 -4.28
N ALA A 116 -1.60 2.05 -3.58
CA ALA A 116 -2.16 2.15 -2.23
C ALA A 116 -1.13 2.53 -1.16
N SER A 117 0.16 2.63 -1.49
CA SER A 117 1.19 3.18 -0.61
C SER A 117 1.08 4.69 -0.39
N CYS A 118 0.28 5.40 -1.20
CA CYS A 118 0.09 6.83 -1.08
C CYS A 118 -1.02 7.16 -0.05
N PRO A 119 -0.77 8.06 0.93
CA PRO A 119 -1.76 8.43 1.95
C PRO A 119 -3.08 8.93 1.39
N VAL A 120 -3.07 9.67 0.28
CA VAL A 120 -4.29 10.15 -0.39
C VAL A 120 -5.19 9.00 -0.83
N ILE A 121 -4.60 7.86 -1.23
CA ILE A 121 -5.34 6.69 -1.67
C ILE A 121 -5.88 5.92 -0.48
N ILE A 122 -5.09 5.81 0.58
CA ILE A 122 -5.50 5.18 1.84
C ILE A 122 -6.69 5.95 2.44
N GLU A 123 -6.60 7.28 2.50
CA GLU A 123 -7.70 8.16 2.92
C GLU A 123 -8.95 7.99 2.04
N TYR A 124 -8.78 7.82 0.73
CA TYR A 124 -9.89 7.55 -0.18
C TYR A 124 -10.54 6.18 0.08
N LEU A 125 -9.74 5.14 0.35
CA LEU A 125 -10.21 3.80 0.69
C LEU A 125 -10.89 3.75 2.07
N SER A 126 -10.46 4.60 3.01
CA SER A 126 -11.04 4.72 4.36
C SER A 126 -12.34 5.53 4.40
N ASN A 127 -12.73 6.20 3.31
CA ASN A 127 -13.84 7.15 3.32
C ASN A 127 -15.19 6.46 3.02
N ASP A 128 -15.98 6.25 4.07
CA ASP A 128 -17.33 5.65 4.05
C ASP A 128 -18.37 6.46 3.24
N LYS A 129 -18.12 7.75 2.97
CA LYS A 129 -19.02 8.60 2.18
C LYS A 129 -18.89 8.35 0.68
N ILE A 130 -17.85 7.64 0.25
CA ILE A 130 -17.59 7.38 -1.17
C ILE A 130 -18.43 6.21 -1.63
N LYS A 131 -19.50 6.52 -2.38
CA LYS A 131 -20.44 5.51 -2.89
C LYS A 131 -19.87 4.66 -4.02
N ASN A 132 -18.99 5.23 -4.84
CA ASN A 132 -18.39 4.56 -5.99
C ASN A 132 -16.90 4.89 -6.07
N MET A 133 -16.08 3.84 -6.00
CA MET A 133 -14.62 3.96 -6.12
C MET A 133 -14.12 3.75 -7.55
N TRP A 134 -14.96 3.24 -8.43
CA TRP A 134 -14.57 2.91 -9.80
C TRP A 134 -15.55 3.50 -10.80
N TYR A 135 -15.01 3.88 -11.96
CA TYR A 135 -15.74 4.48 -13.06
C TYR A 135 -15.34 3.80 -14.37
N GLU A 136 -16.27 3.63 -15.31
CA GLU A 136 -15.97 3.29 -16.69
C GLU A 136 -15.91 4.58 -17.51
N MET A 137 -14.82 4.78 -18.26
CA MET A 137 -14.70 5.91 -19.17
C MET A 137 -15.42 5.60 -20.49
N GLY A 138 -16.46 6.38 -20.79
CA GLY A 138 -17.22 6.27 -22.02
C GLY A 138 -16.45 6.77 -23.24
N THR A 139 -16.98 6.50 -24.44
CA THR A 139 -16.42 6.98 -25.71
C THR A 139 -16.44 8.52 -25.82
N ASP A 140 -17.31 9.17 -25.06
CA ASP A 140 -17.39 10.63 -24.89
C ASP A 140 -16.37 11.19 -23.88
N LYS A 141 -15.48 10.34 -23.36
CA LYS A 141 -14.46 10.65 -22.33
C LYS A 141 -15.05 11.07 -20.98
N LYS A 142 -16.34 10.79 -20.71
CA LYS A 142 -16.94 11.01 -19.39
C LYS A 142 -16.79 9.76 -18.52
N MET A 143 -16.75 9.98 -17.21
CA MET A 143 -16.65 8.92 -16.21
C MET A 143 -18.04 8.54 -15.73
N TYR A 144 -18.41 7.27 -15.87
CA TYR A 144 -19.67 6.72 -15.41
C TYR A 144 -19.42 5.77 -14.24
N PRO A 145 -20.08 5.94 -13.08
CA PRO A 145 -19.90 5.03 -11.95
C PRO A 145 -20.13 3.58 -12.38
N VAL A 146 -19.26 2.68 -11.95
CA VAL A 146 -19.39 1.25 -12.23
C VAL A 146 -19.41 0.45 -10.94
N ASP A 147 -20.37 -0.46 -10.85
CA ASP A 147 -20.33 -1.52 -9.84
C ASP A 147 -19.39 -2.62 -10.35
N ILE A 148 -18.18 -2.66 -9.77
CA ILE A 148 -17.18 -3.65 -10.15
C ILE A 148 -17.61 -5.08 -9.84
N SER A 149 -18.58 -5.30 -8.95
CA SER A 149 -19.13 -6.64 -8.68
C SER A 149 -19.83 -7.23 -9.91
N GLY A 150 -20.26 -6.40 -10.87
CA GLY A 150 -20.79 -6.84 -12.16
C GLY A 150 -19.72 -7.20 -13.19
N VAL A 151 -18.42 -6.95 -12.90
CA VAL A 151 -17.32 -7.31 -13.80
C VAL A 151 -16.98 -8.79 -13.62
N ASN A 152 -17.28 -9.61 -14.63
CA ASN A 152 -17.29 -11.08 -14.53
C ASN A 152 -16.00 -11.68 -13.90
N TRP A 153 -14.81 -11.26 -14.32
CA TRP A 153 -13.56 -11.79 -13.76
C TRP A 153 -13.36 -11.37 -12.30
N PHE A 154 -13.75 -10.16 -11.93
CA PHE A 154 -13.66 -9.68 -10.55
C PHE A 154 -14.67 -10.39 -9.66
N ALA A 155 -15.91 -10.56 -10.12
CA ALA A 155 -16.95 -11.25 -9.37
C ALA A 155 -16.53 -12.66 -8.94
N GLN A 156 -15.86 -13.40 -9.84
CA GLN A 156 -15.35 -14.73 -9.55
C GLN A 156 -14.25 -14.71 -8.49
N ASP A 157 -13.29 -13.79 -8.60
CA ASP A 157 -12.17 -13.66 -7.66
C ASP A 157 -12.64 -13.15 -6.30
N LYS A 158 -13.59 -12.20 -6.30
CA LYS A 158 -14.19 -11.67 -5.09
C LYS A 158 -14.97 -12.73 -4.32
N ASN A 159 -15.74 -13.57 -5.02
CA ASN A 159 -16.44 -14.68 -4.39
C ASN A 159 -15.46 -15.68 -3.73
N ARG A 160 -14.34 -15.99 -4.39
CA ARG A 160 -13.28 -16.83 -3.80
C ARG A 160 -12.66 -16.19 -2.56
N PHE A 161 -12.36 -14.90 -2.63
CA PHE A 161 -11.86 -14.14 -1.48
C PHE A 161 -12.86 -14.11 -0.32
N ASP A 162 -14.16 -13.95 -0.59
CA ASP A 162 -15.19 -13.92 0.44
C ASP A 162 -15.33 -15.26 1.17
N ILE A 163 -15.26 -16.37 0.44
CA ILE A 163 -15.21 -17.71 1.04
C ILE A 163 -13.98 -17.83 1.94
N LEU A 164 -12.79 -17.46 1.43
CA LEU A 164 -11.53 -17.51 2.16
C LEU A 164 -11.56 -16.69 3.46
N ILE A 165 -12.00 -15.43 3.40
CA ILE A 165 -12.12 -14.57 4.57
C ILE A 165 -13.16 -15.09 5.55
N ASN A 166 -14.28 -15.64 5.08
CA ASN A 166 -15.28 -16.25 5.95
C ASN A 166 -14.73 -17.47 6.71
N ASP A 167 -13.91 -18.29 6.05
CA ASP A 167 -13.24 -19.43 6.68
C ASP A 167 -12.25 -18.96 7.77
N ILE A 168 -11.43 -17.96 7.47
CA ILE A 168 -10.53 -17.33 8.45
C ILE A 168 -11.31 -16.77 9.63
N LYS A 169 -12.41 -16.03 9.37
CA LYS A 169 -13.26 -15.44 10.41
C LYS A 169 -13.87 -16.51 11.33
N THR A 170 -14.46 -17.55 10.73
CA THR A 170 -15.11 -18.65 11.46
C THR A 170 -14.09 -19.42 12.32
N LYS A 171 -12.89 -19.62 11.79
CA LYS A 171 -11.85 -20.41 12.44
C LYS A 171 -11.11 -19.64 13.53
N TYR A 172 -10.90 -18.33 13.35
CA TYR A 172 -10.05 -17.49 14.21
C TYR A 172 -10.82 -16.34 14.87
N TYR A 173 -11.41 -15.42 14.09
CA TYR A 173 -11.97 -14.17 14.63
C TYR A 173 -13.14 -14.37 15.60
N LEU A 174 -13.93 -15.44 15.43
CA LEU A 174 -15.03 -15.77 16.34
C LEU A 174 -14.58 -16.50 17.62
N LYS A 175 -13.27 -16.76 17.80
CA LYS A 175 -12.70 -17.53 18.92
C LYS A 175 -11.50 -16.79 19.51
N PRO A 176 -11.65 -16.10 20.67
CA PRO A 176 -10.61 -15.20 21.19
C PRO A 176 -9.22 -15.82 21.33
N GLU A 177 -9.14 -17.08 21.77
CA GLU A 177 -7.87 -17.79 21.95
C GLU A 177 -7.15 -17.97 20.61
N ARG A 178 -7.90 -18.37 19.58
CA ARG A 178 -7.35 -18.56 18.23
C ARG A 178 -7.03 -17.25 17.55
N LEU A 179 -7.83 -16.21 17.74
CA LEU A 179 -7.52 -14.89 17.21
C LEU A 179 -6.21 -14.34 17.78
N SER A 180 -5.99 -14.53 19.08
CA SER A 180 -4.72 -14.21 19.73
C SER A 180 -3.57 -14.96 19.05
N GLU A 181 -3.67 -16.28 18.93
CA GLU A 181 -2.67 -17.11 18.24
C GLU A 181 -2.37 -16.61 16.82
N LEU A 182 -3.42 -16.28 16.04
CA LEU A 182 -3.31 -15.75 14.69
C LEU A 182 -2.49 -14.45 14.65
N PHE A 183 -2.76 -13.52 15.57
CA PHE A 183 -2.05 -12.24 15.61
C PHE A 183 -0.59 -12.41 16.03
N PHE A 184 -0.28 -13.28 16.99
CA PHE A 184 1.12 -13.63 17.31
C PHE A 184 1.84 -14.25 16.11
N ASP A 185 1.17 -15.20 15.43
CA ASP A 185 1.67 -15.86 14.23
C ASP A 185 2.05 -14.87 13.11
N PHE A 186 1.30 -13.77 12.99
CA PHE A 186 1.55 -12.69 12.03
C PHE A 186 2.61 -11.70 12.53
N ALA A 187 2.63 -11.37 13.81
CA ALA A 187 3.67 -10.54 14.41
C ALA A 187 5.06 -11.19 14.28
N ASP A 188 5.18 -12.49 14.56
CA ASP A 188 6.43 -13.25 14.37
C ASP A 188 6.87 -13.24 12.91
N MET A 189 5.93 -13.43 11.98
CA MET A 189 6.23 -13.32 10.55
C MET A 189 6.70 -11.91 10.16
N ALA A 190 6.14 -10.88 10.77
CA ALA A 190 6.57 -9.51 10.53
C ALA A 190 8.02 -9.27 10.98
N VAL A 191 8.43 -9.84 12.12
CA VAL A 191 9.83 -9.81 12.57
C VAL A 191 10.75 -10.48 11.55
N ASP A 192 10.39 -11.66 11.05
CA ASP A 192 11.14 -12.35 10.00
C ASP A 192 11.23 -11.53 8.70
N ILE A 193 10.16 -10.82 8.35
CA ILE A 193 10.15 -9.90 7.20
C ILE A 193 11.11 -8.74 7.45
N ILE A 194 11.07 -8.09 8.62
CA ILE A 194 11.94 -6.96 8.97
C ILE A 194 13.42 -7.36 8.91
N ILE A 195 13.75 -8.55 9.42
CA ILE A 195 15.14 -9.07 9.39
C ILE A 195 15.61 -9.33 7.95
N SER A 196 14.72 -9.79 7.06
CA SER A 196 15.09 -10.21 5.70
C SER A 196 14.90 -9.13 4.62
N CYS A 197 14.07 -8.11 4.87
CA CYS A 197 13.75 -7.03 3.95
C CYS A 197 14.39 -5.71 4.42
N LYS A 198 15.48 -5.28 3.75
CA LYS A 198 16.20 -4.05 4.10
C LYS A 198 15.34 -2.77 4.10
N ASP A 199 14.24 -2.78 3.33
CA ASP A 199 13.35 -1.64 3.19
C ASP A 199 12.16 -1.69 4.15
N CYS A 200 11.98 -2.80 4.87
CA CYS A 200 10.86 -3.03 5.79
C CYS A 200 11.37 -2.81 7.21
N MET A 201 11.03 -1.68 7.81
CA MET A 201 11.50 -1.32 9.16
C MET A 201 10.39 -1.48 10.18
N TYR A 202 10.79 -1.80 11.42
CA TYR A 202 9.91 -1.61 12.57
C TYR A 202 9.49 -0.13 12.67
N PHE A 203 8.22 0.12 12.99
CA PHE A 203 7.78 1.47 13.33
C PHE A 203 7.08 1.42 14.68
N ASP A 204 7.36 2.42 15.52
CA ASP A 204 7.03 2.41 16.94
C ASP A 204 5.56 2.02 17.19
N GLY A 205 5.36 1.02 18.07
CA GLY A 205 4.04 0.54 18.45
C GLY A 205 3.42 -0.52 17.53
N SER A 206 3.99 -0.80 16.35
CA SER A 206 3.36 -1.66 15.34
C SER A 206 3.19 -3.11 15.78
N PHE A 207 4.09 -3.62 16.64
CA PHE A 207 4.01 -4.99 17.17
C PHE A 207 4.29 -5.10 18.67
N ASP A 208 4.42 -3.99 19.41
CA ASP A 208 4.66 -3.97 20.87
C ASP A 208 3.66 -4.86 21.64
N ALA A 209 2.40 -4.93 21.20
CA ALA A 209 1.36 -5.73 21.87
C ALA A 209 1.65 -7.24 21.91
N TYR A 210 2.62 -7.70 21.11
CA TYR A 210 2.99 -9.10 20.95
C TYR A 210 4.37 -9.41 21.53
N GLU A 211 5.07 -8.42 22.10
CA GLU A 211 6.33 -8.66 22.82
C GLU A 211 6.10 -9.43 24.13
N GLU A 212 4.99 -9.13 24.80
CA GLU A 212 4.49 -9.89 25.94
C GLU A 212 3.38 -10.82 25.46
N GLN A 213 3.38 -12.09 25.89
CA GLN A 213 2.37 -13.09 25.49
C GLN A 213 0.99 -12.78 26.11
N MET A 214 0.32 -11.73 25.64
CA MET A 214 -1.05 -11.38 26.00
C MET A 214 -2.02 -12.46 25.49
N GLN A 215 -2.63 -13.22 26.40
CA GLN A 215 -3.53 -14.32 26.05
C GLN A 215 -4.81 -14.31 26.88
N GLY A 216 -5.76 -15.17 26.49
CA GLY A 216 -6.98 -15.44 27.25
C GLY A 216 -7.87 -14.21 27.44
N GLU A 217 -8.32 -13.97 28.67
CA GLU A 217 -9.30 -12.93 28.97
C GLU A 217 -8.77 -11.51 28.74
N GLU A 218 -7.47 -11.28 28.92
CA GLU A 218 -6.88 -9.97 28.71
C GLU A 218 -6.93 -9.58 27.23
N PHE A 219 -6.46 -10.47 26.35
CA PHE A 219 -6.53 -10.27 24.90
C PHE A 219 -7.97 -10.02 24.46
N ARG A 220 -8.90 -10.88 24.90
CA ARG A 220 -10.33 -10.76 24.60
C ARG A 220 -10.87 -9.38 24.98
N ARG A 221 -10.56 -8.91 26.20
CA ARG A 221 -11.02 -7.60 26.68
C ARG A 221 -10.47 -6.47 25.80
N ARG A 222 -9.15 -6.44 25.57
CA ARG A 222 -8.52 -5.38 24.77
C ARG A 222 -9.00 -5.39 23.32
N TYR A 223 -9.19 -6.58 22.72
CA TYR A 223 -9.72 -6.71 21.36
C TYR A 223 -11.19 -6.28 21.25
N ASN A 224 -12.01 -6.55 22.27
CA ASN A 224 -13.37 -6.04 22.33
C ASN A 224 -13.40 -4.50 22.43
N ASP A 225 -12.49 -3.90 23.20
CA ASP A 225 -12.36 -2.44 23.25
C ASP A 225 -11.93 -1.85 21.89
N PHE A 226 -10.98 -2.50 21.21
CA PHE A 226 -10.54 -2.16 19.86
C PHE A 226 -11.68 -2.21 18.84
N THR A 227 -12.40 -3.33 18.76
CA THR A 227 -13.51 -3.53 17.82
C THR A 227 -14.67 -2.56 18.09
N LYS A 228 -14.97 -2.28 19.36
CA LYS A 228 -15.97 -1.26 19.73
C LYS A 228 -15.56 0.13 19.26
N LYS A 229 -14.27 0.46 19.33
CA LYS A 229 -13.74 1.79 18.98
C LYS A 229 -13.58 1.98 17.46
N TYR A 230 -13.12 0.96 16.74
CA TYR A 230 -12.67 1.08 15.35
C TYR A 230 -13.27 0.06 14.38
N GLY A 231 -14.00 -0.95 14.86
CA GLY A 231 -14.40 -2.11 14.06
C GLY A 231 -15.24 -1.78 12.82
N GLU A 232 -16.17 -0.82 12.90
CA GLU A 232 -16.99 -0.42 11.74
C GLU A 232 -16.15 0.26 10.65
N ARG A 233 -15.23 1.14 11.06
CA ARG A 233 -14.31 1.85 10.16
C ARG A 233 -13.33 0.88 9.52
N LEU A 234 -12.76 -0.02 10.32
CA LEU A 234 -11.83 -1.05 9.86
C LEU A 234 -12.52 -2.00 8.88
N ALA A 235 -13.71 -2.50 9.19
CA ALA A 235 -14.47 -3.36 8.28
C ALA A 235 -14.79 -2.67 6.94
N THR A 236 -15.09 -1.38 6.95
CA THR A 236 -15.28 -0.59 5.73
C THR A 236 -13.99 -0.47 4.94
N PHE A 237 -12.88 -0.13 5.62
CA PHE A 237 -11.56 -0.05 5.01
C PHE A 237 -11.11 -1.39 4.40
N ASP A 238 -11.20 -2.49 5.14
CA ASP A 238 -10.77 -3.82 4.71
C ASP A 238 -11.50 -4.27 3.46
N LYS A 239 -12.81 -4.02 3.40
CA LYS A 239 -13.62 -4.31 2.21
C LYS A 239 -13.10 -3.51 1.02
N ASN A 240 -12.95 -2.19 1.17
CA ASN A 240 -12.53 -1.30 0.08
C ASN A 240 -11.10 -1.61 -0.36
N TYR A 241 -10.20 -1.90 0.58
CA TYR A 241 -8.82 -2.29 0.34
C TYR A 241 -8.75 -3.63 -0.39
N ALA A 242 -9.48 -4.66 0.04
CA ALA A 242 -9.51 -5.95 -0.64
C ALA A 242 -10.07 -5.84 -2.06
N ASP A 243 -11.20 -5.14 -2.24
CA ASP A 243 -11.80 -4.87 -3.55
C ASP A 243 -10.79 -4.16 -4.47
N TYR A 244 -10.14 -3.11 -3.97
CA TYR A 244 -9.06 -2.43 -4.67
C TYR A 244 -7.94 -3.41 -5.04
N ARG A 245 -7.35 -4.14 -4.09
CA ARG A 245 -6.18 -5.00 -4.31
C ARG A 245 -6.42 -6.15 -5.28
N ILE A 246 -7.65 -6.70 -5.29
CA ILE A 246 -8.07 -7.76 -6.22
C ILE A 246 -8.30 -7.17 -7.61
N PHE A 247 -9.04 -6.05 -7.70
CA PHE A 247 -9.30 -5.39 -8.99
C PHE A 247 -8.03 -4.85 -9.64
N THR A 248 -7.02 -4.51 -8.83
CA THR A 248 -5.70 -4.04 -9.26
C THR A 248 -4.63 -5.13 -9.28
N LYS A 249 -4.99 -6.44 -9.25
CA LYS A 249 -4.00 -7.52 -9.13
C LYS A 249 -2.90 -7.52 -10.20
N LYS A 250 -3.24 -7.15 -11.45
CA LYS A 250 -2.30 -7.22 -12.58
C LYS A 250 -1.32 -6.04 -12.67
N TYR A 251 -1.45 -4.99 -11.85
CA TYR A 251 -0.55 -3.83 -11.94
C TYR A 251 0.85 -4.11 -11.41
N GLU A 252 0.91 -4.78 -10.27
CA GLU A 252 2.14 -4.94 -9.49
C GLU A 252 2.86 -6.23 -9.89
N ASN A 253 2.10 -7.31 -10.04
CA ASN A 253 2.58 -8.61 -10.46
C ASN A 253 1.66 -9.17 -11.57
N PRO A 254 1.81 -8.73 -12.84
CA PRO A 254 0.96 -9.20 -13.94
C PRO A 254 1.03 -10.71 -14.17
N ASP A 255 2.13 -11.34 -13.78
CA ASP A 255 2.39 -12.77 -13.94
C ASP A 255 2.03 -13.62 -12.70
N GLU A 256 1.58 -12.99 -11.61
CA GLU A 256 1.21 -13.70 -10.38
C GLU A 256 -0.11 -14.45 -10.56
N ASP A 257 -0.16 -15.68 -10.05
CA ASP A 257 -1.36 -16.49 -10.12
C ASP A 257 -2.50 -15.83 -9.32
N THR A 258 -3.72 -15.93 -9.84
CA THR A 258 -4.88 -15.29 -9.22
C THR A 258 -5.18 -15.86 -7.83
N TYR A 259 -4.94 -17.15 -7.62
CA TYR A 259 -5.11 -17.80 -6.34
C TYR A 259 -4.10 -17.27 -5.33
N ASP A 260 -2.81 -17.23 -5.70
CA ASP A 260 -1.74 -16.66 -4.87
C ASP A 260 -2.07 -15.23 -4.44
N ARG A 261 -2.58 -14.42 -5.37
CA ARG A 261 -2.99 -13.05 -5.07
C ARG A 261 -4.13 -12.98 -4.05
N ILE A 262 -5.16 -13.82 -4.18
CA ILE A 262 -6.30 -13.83 -3.24
C ILE A 262 -5.82 -14.15 -1.82
N TYR A 263 -4.91 -15.12 -1.68
CA TYR A 263 -4.31 -15.48 -0.40
C TYR A 263 -3.39 -14.38 0.14
N GLN A 264 -2.62 -13.74 -0.75
CA GLN A 264 -1.81 -12.58 -0.38
C GLN A 264 -2.70 -11.46 0.17
N VAL A 265 -3.79 -11.09 -0.51
CA VAL A 265 -4.71 -10.03 -0.05
C VAL A 265 -5.34 -10.40 1.30
N ALA A 266 -5.71 -11.66 1.52
CA ALA A 266 -6.19 -12.11 2.83
C ALA A 266 -5.12 -11.97 3.92
N GLY A 267 -3.87 -12.32 3.61
CA GLY A 267 -2.73 -12.13 4.52
C GLY A 267 -2.44 -10.67 4.83
N GLU A 268 -2.58 -9.79 3.83
CA GLU A 268 -2.46 -8.35 4.03
C GLU A 268 -3.53 -7.81 4.98
N ILE A 269 -4.79 -8.24 4.84
CA ILE A 269 -5.87 -7.86 5.78
C ILE A 269 -5.56 -8.33 7.20
N VAL A 270 -5.15 -9.58 7.39
CA VAL A 270 -4.81 -10.09 8.73
C VAL A 270 -3.61 -9.34 9.33
N MET A 271 -2.60 -9.01 8.52
CA MET A 271 -1.45 -8.21 8.95
C MET A 271 -1.86 -6.78 9.32
N LEU A 272 -2.76 -6.16 8.56
CA LEU A 272 -3.31 -4.84 8.87
C LEU A 272 -4.07 -4.86 10.20
N ASP A 273 -4.92 -5.86 10.43
CA ASP A 273 -5.66 -6.02 11.68
C ASP A 273 -4.72 -6.24 12.88
N THR A 274 -3.66 -7.01 12.67
CA THR A 274 -2.60 -7.26 13.67
C THR A 274 -1.92 -5.95 14.06
N ILE A 275 -1.44 -5.18 13.08
CA ILE A 275 -0.78 -3.89 13.31
C ILE A 275 -1.75 -2.88 13.96
N MET A 276 -2.97 -2.76 13.43
CA MET A 276 -3.96 -1.81 13.90
C MET A 276 -4.40 -2.12 15.33
N PHE A 277 -4.51 -3.40 15.70
CA PHE A 277 -4.75 -3.79 17.07
C PHE A 277 -3.62 -3.32 17.98
N SER A 278 -2.35 -3.62 17.64
CA SER A 278 -1.20 -3.20 18.45
C SER A 278 -1.12 -1.68 18.62
N LEU A 279 -1.23 -0.92 17.51
CA LEU A 279 -1.21 0.54 17.54
C LEU A 279 -2.35 1.12 18.37
N SER A 280 -3.53 0.50 18.35
CA SER A 280 -4.68 0.99 19.12
C SER A 280 -4.44 1.04 20.63
N LEU A 281 -3.54 0.19 21.13
CA LEU A 281 -3.16 0.10 22.55
C LEU A 281 -2.15 1.18 22.96
N GLN A 282 -1.52 1.84 21.99
CA GLN A 282 -0.52 2.87 22.24
C GLN A 282 -1.14 4.17 22.72
N LYS A 283 -0.39 4.88 23.58
CA LYS A 283 -0.81 6.20 24.06
C LYS A 283 -0.77 7.21 22.91
N GLY A 284 -1.91 7.82 22.62
CA GLY A 284 -2.03 8.79 21.52
C GLY A 284 -2.37 8.18 20.17
N SER A 285 -2.80 6.89 20.14
CA SER A 285 -3.28 6.23 18.92
C SER A 285 -4.31 7.08 18.17
N ASN A 286 -4.15 7.16 16.86
CA ASN A 286 -4.98 7.95 15.97
C ASN A 286 -5.24 7.14 14.71
N TYR A 287 -6.45 6.61 14.57
CA TYR A 287 -6.83 5.72 13.48
C TYR A 287 -6.38 6.22 12.10
N GLU A 288 -6.56 7.51 11.79
CA GLU A 288 -6.25 8.04 10.44
C GLU A 288 -4.75 7.99 10.13
N LYS A 289 -3.91 8.23 11.14
CA LYS A 289 -2.45 8.13 11.00
C LYS A 289 -2.00 6.68 11.03
N ASP A 290 -2.58 5.90 11.94
CA ASP A 290 -2.22 4.52 12.19
C ASP A 290 -2.50 3.65 10.95
N ILE A 291 -3.66 3.82 10.32
CA ILE A 291 -4.01 3.06 9.10
C ILE A 291 -3.11 3.43 7.93
N VAL A 292 -2.72 4.70 7.80
CA VAL A 292 -1.77 5.14 6.77
C VAL A 292 -0.42 4.47 6.94
N ASN A 293 0.11 4.43 8.17
CA ASN A 293 1.39 3.79 8.47
C ASN A 293 1.32 2.27 8.28
N ALA A 294 0.25 1.63 8.77
CA ALA A 294 0.03 0.20 8.64
C ALA A 294 -0.03 -0.22 7.16
N VAL A 295 -0.84 0.47 6.35
CA VAL A 295 -0.97 0.17 4.91
C VAL A 295 0.33 0.48 4.17
N HIS A 296 1.04 1.57 4.49
CA HIS A 296 2.32 1.85 3.87
C HIS A 296 3.31 0.70 4.12
N TRP A 297 3.37 0.18 5.35
CA TRP A 297 4.22 -0.95 5.71
C TRP A 297 3.80 -2.25 5.01
N VAL A 298 2.51 -2.62 5.10
CA VAL A 298 1.96 -3.84 4.48
C VAL A 298 2.06 -3.80 2.96
N TYR A 299 1.77 -2.67 2.33
CA TYR A 299 1.90 -2.52 0.89
C TYR A 299 3.36 -2.65 0.45
N LYS A 300 4.30 -2.01 1.16
CA LYS A 300 5.73 -2.08 0.82
C LYS A 300 6.26 -3.50 0.90
N THR A 301 5.88 -4.24 1.94
CA THR A 301 6.27 -5.66 2.12
C THR A 301 5.65 -6.53 1.03
N ALA A 302 4.36 -6.35 0.71
CA ALA A 302 3.64 -7.14 -0.27
C ALA A 302 4.09 -6.90 -1.72
N VAL A 303 4.40 -5.64 -2.09
CA VAL A 303 4.62 -5.24 -3.48
C VAL A 303 6.10 -5.17 -3.84
N HIS A 304 6.94 -4.59 -2.97
CA HIS A 304 8.36 -4.39 -3.29
C HIS A 304 9.22 -5.60 -2.87
N GLY A 305 8.83 -6.33 -1.84
CA GLY A 305 9.52 -7.52 -1.39
C GLY A 305 8.87 -8.78 -1.93
N LYS A 306 8.95 -9.10 -3.23
CA LYS A 306 8.34 -10.34 -3.81
C LYS A 306 8.47 -11.60 -2.93
N VAL A 307 9.59 -11.74 -2.21
CA VAL A 307 9.80 -12.77 -1.18
C VAL A 307 8.83 -12.64 0.01
N SER A 308 8.69 -11.46 0.60
CA SER A 308 7.77 -11.14 1.69
C SER A 308 6.29 -11.30 1.29
N GLY A 309 5.90 -10.90 0.08
CA GLY A 309 4.55 -11.17 -0.44
C GLY A 309 4.21 -12.66 -0.46
N SER A 310 5.16 -13.49 -0.89
CA SER A 310 5.02 -14.95 -0.84
C SER A 310 4.92 -15.51 0.58
N LYS A 311 5.49 -14.84 1.59
CA LYS A 311 5.38 -15.27 3.00
C LYS A 311 3.96 -15.10 3.52
N MET A 312 3.29 -13.98 3.24
CA MET A 312 1.91 -13.73 3.67
C MET A 312 0.94 -14.75 3.07
N HIS A 313 1.06 -14.99 1.76
CA HIS A 313 0.30 -16.04 1.07
C HIS A 313 0.52 -17.42 1.73
N LYS A 314 1.77 -17.86 1.89
CA LYS A 314 2.08 -19.17 2.49
C LYS A 314 1.55 -19.32 3.91
N LYS A 315 1.65 -18.27 4.73
CA LYS A 315 1.11 -18.31 6.10
C LYS A 315 -0.40 -18.55 6.10
N ILE A 316 -1.16 -17.88 5.22
CA ILE A 316 -2.62 -18.11 5.14
C ILE A 316 -2.92 -19.57 4.77
N MET A 317 -2.17 -20.17 3.84
CA MET A 317 -2.31 -21.59 3.52
C MET A 317 -2.02 -22.51 4.71
N GLU A 318 -0.90 -22.28 5.40
CA GLU A 318 -0.48 -23.06 6.57
C GLU A 318 -1.53 -23.00 7.68
N ILE A 319 -2.06 -21.80 7.94
CA ILE A 319 -3.07 -21.56 8.97
C ILE A 319 -4.38 -22.26 8.61
N LEU A 320 -4.79 -22.25 7.34
CA LEU A 320 -6.02 -22.92 6.92
C LEU A 320 -5.91 -24.45 6.93
N ALA A 321 -4.71 -25.00 6.73
CA ALA A 321 -4.46 -26.44 6.78
C ALA A 321 -4.51 -27.06 8.20
N LYS A 322 -4.37 -26.27 9.27
CA LYS A 322 -4.42 -26.73 10.68
C LYS A 322 -5.84 -27.01 11.19
#